data_AF-A0A0W1L5D5-F1
#
_entry.id   AF-A0A0W1L5D5-F1
#
_cell.length_a   1.000
_cell.length_b   1.000
_cell.length_c   1.000
_cell.angle_alpha   90.00
_cell.angle_beta   90.00
_cell.angle_gamma   90.00
#
_symmetry.space_group_name_H-M   'P 1'
#
loop_
_entity.id
_entity.type
_entity.pdbx_description
1 polymer ?
#
loop_
_entity_poly.entity_id
_entity_poly.type
_entity_poly.pdbx_seq_one_letter_code
_entity_poly.pdbx_strand_id
1 'polypeptide(L)'
;MKNLNEAMYLLLVEKRIDNFSVTELVETYIRLYSSTKNDFKARVFIHRQLYRLVNHGYLLKLGKKNTQKIRYIHTEKFKQHFYNLDNPKAGNNLIPDEEFKAMLNDRLIKYRYRLLISTSEMEEYQSYMVEHPEITALLKSKFDLAKEKKYSYLGRIAAIQNILGECHDTRKGDNAVGY
;
A
#
# COMPACT_ATOMS: atom_id res chain seq x y z
N MET A 1 -9.96 -20.89 -4.54
CA MET A 1 -8.66 -21.62 -4.62
C MET A 1 -7.87 -21.16 -3.43
N LYS A 2 -7.49 -22.03 -2.49
CA LYS A 2 -7.08 -21.55 -1.15
C LYS A 2 -5.68 -20.95 -1.06
N ASN A 3 -4.77 -21.16 -2.02
CA ASN A 3 -3.46 -20.51 -2.09
C ASN A 3 -2.91 -20.53 -3.53
N LEU A 4 -2.54 -19.37 -4.09
CA LEU A 4 -1.75 -19.28 -5.33
C LEU A 4 -0.29 -19.60 -5.00
N ASN A 5 0.42 -20.32 -5.87
CA ASN A 5 1.85 -20.57 -5.66
C ASN A 5 2.61 -19.23 -5.67
N GLU A 6 3.58 -19.07 -4.77
CA GLU A 6 4.35 -17.82 -4.59
C GLU A 6 4.94 -17.27 -5.90
N ALA A 7 5.51 -18.13 -6.75
CA ALA A 7 6.06 -17.69 -8.03
C ALA A 7 4.97 -17.20 -9.00
N MET A 8 3.79 -17.82 -8.97
CA MET A 8 2.65 -17.36 -9.76
C MET A 8 2.06 -16.07 -9.21
N TYR A 9 2.10 -15.87 -7.89
CA TYR A 9 1.70 -14.63 -7.24
C TYR A 9 2.64 -13.48 -7.64
N LEU A 10 3.96 -13.67 -7.57
CA LEU A 10 4.92 -12.66 -8.03
C LEU A 10 4.68 -12.28 -9.50
N LEU A 11 4.53 -13.28 -10.38
CA LEU A 11 4.39 -13.05 -11.82
C LEU A 11 3.06 -12.37 -12.18
N LEU A 12 1.94 -12.95 -11.76
CA LEU A 12 0.62 -12.50 -12.22
C LEU A 12 0.12 -11.33 -11.39
N VAL A 13 0.38 -11.34 -10.07
CA VAL A 13 -0.17 -10.35 -9.14
C VAL A 13 0.80 -9.19 -8.96
N GLU A 14 1.99 -9.39 -8.39
CA GLU A 14 2.89 -8.28 -8.07
C GLU A 14 3.43 -7.58 -9.31
N LYS A 15 3.86 -8.35 -10.33
CA LYS A 15 4.32 -7.82 -11.61
C LYS A 15 3.20 -7.42 -12.56
N ARG A 16 1.94 -7.67 -12.17
CA ARG A 16 0.73 -7.32 -12.95
C ARG A 16 0.77 -7.82 -14.40
N ILE A 17 1.35 -9.00 -14.63
CA ILE A 17 1.45 -9.57 -15.98
C ILE A 17 0.07 -10.09 -16.39
N ASP A 18 -0.59 -9.34 -17.28
CA ASP A 18 -1.86 -9.69 -17.89
C ASP A 18 -1.70 -9.82 -19.41
N ASN A 19 -2.65 -10.52 -20.06
CA ASN A 19 -2.73 -10.63 -21.51
C ASN A 19 -1.43 -11.18 -22.15
N PHE A 20 -0.97 -12.31 -21.62
CA PHE A 20 0.31 -12.93 -21.95
C PHE A 20 0.12 -14.28 -22.66
N SER A 21 1.15 -14.71 -23.38
CA SER A 21 1.33 -16.06 -23.90
C SER A 21 2.08 -16.93 -22.89
N VAL A 22 1.99 -18.26 -23.02
CA VAL A 22 2.74 -19.17 -22.15
C VAL A 22 4.25 -18.90 -22.25
N THR A 23 4.76 -18.63 -23.45
CA THR A 23 6.18 -18.39 -23.69
C THR A 23 6.67 -17.15 -22.93
N GLU A 24 5.95 -16.03 -23.02
CA GLU A 24 6.30 -14.80 -22.30
C GLU A 24 6.34 -15.02 -20.78
N LEU A 25 5.37 -15.77 -20.24
CA LEU A 25 5.32 -16.04 -18.80
C LEU A 25 6.45 -16.98 -18.35
N VAL A 26 6.79 -17.99 -19.15
CA VAL A 26 7.90 -18.92 -18.89
C VAL A 26 9.24 -18.19 -18.93
N GLU A 27 9.48 -17.36 -19.94
CA GLU A 27 10.71 -16.57 -20.05
C GLU A 27 10.88 -15.64 -18.85
N THR A 28 9.79 -14.99 -18.43
CA THR A 28 9.79 -14.12 -17.25
C THR A 28 10.06 -14.92 -15.98
N TYR A 29 9.45 -16.10 -15.82
CA TYR A 29 9.72 -17.00 -14.70
C TYR A 29 11.20 -17.43 -14.64
N ILE A 30 11.77 -17.87 -15.77
CA ILE A 30 13.17 -18.30 -15.84
C ILE A 30 14.12 -17.16 -15.45
N ARG A 31 13.87 -15.95 -15.96
CA ARG A 31 14.68 -14.75 -15.65
C ARG A 31 14.69 -14.41 -14.15
N LEU A 32 13.61 -14.70 -13.43
CA LEU A 32 13.48 -14.38 -12.01
C LEU A 32 14.02 -15.46 -11.08
N TYR A 33 13.88 -16.73 -11.46
CA TYR A 33 14.07 -17.86 -10.54
C TYR A 33 15.18 -18.84 -10.93
N SER A 34 15.78 -18.74 -12.12
CA SER A 34 16.76 -19.72 -12.58
C SER A 34 18.03 -19.10 -13.14
N SER A 35 19.17 -19.44 -12.55
CA SER A 35 20.51 -19.22 -13.11
C SER A 35 20.89 -20.28 -14.15
N THR A 36 20.13 -21.38 -14.27
CA THR A 36 20.39 -22.48 -15.21
C THR A 36 19.18 -22.74 -16.12
N LYS A 37 19.44 -22.99 -17.41
CA LYS A 37 18.46 -23.13 -18.50
C LYS A 37 17.61 -24.41 -18.42
N ASN A 38 16.98 -24.73 -17.30
CA ASN A 38 16.05 -25.87 -17.24
C ASN A 38 14.64 -25.48 -17.72
N ASP A 39 14.58 -25.11 -18.99
CA ASP A 39 13.42 -24.58 -19.71
C ASP A 39 12.22 -25.56 -19.69
N PHE A 40 12.49 -26.86 -19.79
CA PHE A 40 11.43 -27.88 -19.81
C PHE A 40 10.65 -27.94 -18.49
N LYS A 41 11.35 -27.98 -17.34
CA LYS A 41 10.69 -28.03 -16.02
C LYS A 41 9.87 -26.76 -15.75
N ALA A 42 10.39 -25.60 -16.15
CA ALA A 42 9.68 -24.32 -16.05
C ALA A 42 8.39 -24.32 -16.89
N ARG A 43 8.46 -24.76 -18.16
CA ARG A 43 7.27 -24.89 -19.01
C ARG A 43 6.22 -25.82 -18.40
N VAL A 44 6.62 -27.01 -17.95
CA VAL A 44 5.70 -27.98 -17.32
C VAL A 44 5.03 -27.38 -16.09
N PHE A 45 5.80 -26.70 -15.23
CA PHE A 45 5.28 -26.03 -14.05
C PHE A 45 4.25 -24.95 -14.43
N ILE A 46 4.61 -24.01 -15.31
CA ILE A 46 3.72 -22.92 -15.73
C ILE A 46 2.45 -23.46 -16.38
N HIS A 47 2.54 -24.45 -17.27
CA HIS A 47 1.38 -25.08 -17.88
C HIS A 47 0.42 -25.67 -16.84
N ARG A 48 0.93 -26.38 -15.82
CA ARG A 48 0.09 -26.93 -14.75
C ARG A 48 -0.61 -25.82 -13.95
N GLN A 49 0.09 -24.72 -13.65
CA GLN A 49 -0.52 -23.60 -12.91
C GLN A 49 -1.58 -22.88 -13.74
N LEU A 50 -1.28 -22.56 -15.01
CA LEU A 50 -2.25 -21.93 -15.92
C LEU A 50 -3.47 -22.81 -16.13
N TYR A 51 -3.28 -24.12 -16.33
CA TYR A 51 -4.39 -25.06 -16.46
C TYR A 51 -5.32 -25.03 -15.23
N ARG A 52 -4.74 -25.03 -14.01
CA ARG A 52 -5.53 -24.91 -12.78
C ARG A 52 -6.27 -23.58 -12.73
N LEU A 53 -5.62 -22.46 -13.04
CA LEU A 53 -6.24 -21.14 -13.00
C LEU A 53 -7.38 -21.01 -14.02
N VAL A 54 -7.22 -21.53 -15.23
CA VAL A 54 -8.29 -21.59 -16.23
C VAL A 54 -9.46 -22.45 -15.74
N ASN A 55 -9.19 -23.66 -15.23
CA ASN A 55 -10.25 -24.55 -14.73
C ASN A 55 -11.04 -23.94 -13.56
N HIS A 56 -10.38 -23.12 -12.73
CA HIS A 56 -11.04 -22.44 -11.61
C HIS A 56 -11.70 -21.11 -12.02
N GLY A 57 -11.64 -20.74 -13.31
CA GLY A 57 -12.26 -19.52 -13.85
C GLY A 57 -11.49 -18.24 -13.55
N TYR A 58 -10.22 -18.33 -13.18
CA TYR A 58 -9.34 -17.20 -12.88
C TYR A 58 -8.62 -16.66 -14.13
N LEU A 59 -8.45 -17.47 -15.17
CA LEU A 59 -7.88 -17.03 -16.44
C LEU A 59 -8.80 -17.38 -17.59
N LEU A 60 -8.96 -16.45 -18.53
CA LEU A 60 -9.58 -16.70 -19.82
C LEU A 60 -8.49 -17.02 -20.84
N LYS A 61 -8.70 -18.12 -21.55
CA LYS A 61 -7.84 -18.54 -22.66
C LYS A 61 -8.46 -18.07 -23.97
N LEU A 62 -7.88 -17.06 -24.60
CA LEU A 62 -8.34 -16.50 -25.87
C LEU A 62 -7.45 -16.96 -27.04
N GLY A 63 -8.07 -17.24 -28.18
CA GLY A 63 -7.38 -17.64 -29.42
C GLY A 63 -7.91 -18.96 -30.01
N LYS A 64 -7.62 -19.21 -31.29
CA LYS A 64 -7.98 -20.48 -31.94
C LYS A 64 -7.19 -21.62 -31.29
N LYS A 65 -7.86 -22.73 -30.98
CA LYS A 65 -7.24 -23.97 -30.48
C LYS A 65 -6.02 -24.31 -31.37
N ASN A 66 -4.92 -24.72 -30.74
CA ASN A 66 -3.66 -25.15 -31.39
C ASN A 66 -2.90 -24.07 -32.19
N THR A 67 -3.04 -22.79 -31.83
CA THR A 67 -2.20 -21.73 -32.41
C THR A 67 -1.30 -21.08 -31.35
N GLN A 68 -0.11 -20.60 -31.76
CA GLN A 68 0.80 -19.82 -30.90
C GLN A 68 0.19 -18.49 -30.42
N LYS A 69 -0.97 -18.11 -30.97
CA LYS A 69 -1.72 -16.89 -30.63
C LYS A 69 -2.60 -17.04 -29.38
N ILE A 70 -2.50 -18.15 -28.65
CA ILE A 70 -3.23 -18.33 -27.40
C ILE A 70 -2.71 -17.34 -26.37
N ARG A 71 -3.61 -16.49 -25.87
CA ARG A 71 -3.33 -15.54 -24.79
C ARG A 71 -4.19 -15.84 -23.57
N TYR A 72 -3.62 -15.60 -22.40
CA TYR A 72 -4.26 -15.75 -21.12
C TYR A 72 -4.50 -14.36 -20.55
N ILE A 73 -5.74 -14.11 -20.14
CA ILE A 73 -6.17 -12.83 -19.57
C ILE A 73 -6.76 -13.08 -18.20
N HIS A 74 -6.49 -12.18 -17.25
CA HIS A 74 -7.14 -12.16 -15.95
C HIS A 74 -8.65 -12.02 -16.11
N THR A 75 -9.40 -12.96 -15.54
CA THR A 75 -10.86 -12.83 -15.44
C THR A 75 -11.24 -11.80 -14.40
N GLU A 76 -12.49 -11.37 -14.44
CA GLU A 76 -13.07 -10.59 -13.36
C GLU A 76 -12.95 -11.32 -12.01
N LYS A 77 -13.10 -12.64 -12.01
CA LYS A 77 -12.90 -13.46 -10.81
C LYS A 77 -11.46 -13.40 -10.28
N PHE A 78 -10.44 -13.37 -11.15
CA PHE A 78 -9.04 -13.19 -10.71
C PHE A 78 -8.81 -11.80 -10.16
N LYS A 79 -9.35 -10.81 -10.85
CA LYS A 79 -9.32 -9.42 -10.45
C LYS A 79 -9.96 -9.21 -9.08
N GLN A 80 -11.16 -9.72 -8.86
CA GLN A 80 -11.84 -9.70 -7.57
C GLN A 80 -11.02 -10.39 -6.48
N HIS A 81 -10.47 -11.57 -6.80
CA HIS A 81 -9.82 -12.41 -5.80
C HIS A 81 -8.38 -12.02 -5.45
N PHE A 82 -7.63 -11.44 -6.37
CA PHE A 82 -6.21 -11.11 -6.18
C PHE A 82 -5.91 -9.61 -6.24
N TYR A 83 -6.85 -8.80 -6.75
CA TYR A 83 -6.75 -7.35 -6.79
C TYR A 83 -7.87 -6.64 -5.99
N ASN A 84 -8.65 -7.38 -5.20
CA ASN A 84 -9.78 -6.85 -4.41
C ASN A 84 -10.79 -6.03 -5.27
N LEU A 85 -11.08 -6.46 -6.49
CA LEU A 85 -12.01 -5.77 -7.41
C LEU A 85 -13.51 -6.11 -7.16
N ASP A 86 -13.95 -6.09 -5.91
CA ASP A 86 -15.38 -6.25 -5.56
C ASP A 86 -16.22 -4.97 -5.75
N ASN A 87 -15.94 -4.14 -6.77
CA ASN A 87 -16.90 -3.14 -7.24
C ASN A 87 -16.60 -2.62 -8.66
N PRO A 88 -17.52 -2.79 -9.64
CA PRO A 88 -17.34 -2.29 -10.99
C PRO A 88 -17.78 -0.83 -11.05
N LYS A 89 -16.84 0.12 -10.92
CA LYS A 89 -17.00 1.44 -11.53
C LYS A 89 -15.69 1.86 -12.18
N ALA A 90 -15.72 1.82 -13.51
CA ALA A 90 -14.70 2.40 -14.36
C ALA A 90 -14.63 3.92 -14.17
N GLY A 91 -13.41 4.45 -14.33
CA GLY A 91 -13.16 5.87 -14.55
C GLY A 91 -12.60 6.56 -13.31
N ASN A 92 -11.27 6.70 -13.29
CA ASN A 92 -10.52 7.77 -12.65
C ASN A 92 -11.18 8.37 -11.39
N ASN A 93 -10.94 7.75 -10.24
CA ASN A 93 -10.81 8.47 -8.98
C ASN A 93 -10.07 7.56 -7.99
N LEU A 94 -8.94 8.07 -7.51
CA LEU A 94 -8.18 7.57 -6.37
C LEU A 94 -9.07 7.67 -5.12
N ILE A 95 -10.03 6.75 -4.96
CA ILE A 95 -10.72 6.58 -3.70
C ILE A 95 -9.95 5.48 -2.96
N PRO A 96 -9.34 5.78 -1.81
CA PRO A 96 -8.86 4.78 -0.89
C PRO A 96 -9.82 3.59 -0.75
N ASP A 97 -9.38 2.38 -1.09
CA ASP A 97 -10.05 1.14 -0.70
C ASP A 97 -10.39 1.18 0.80
N GLU A 98 -11.48 0.58 1.28
CA GLU A 98 -11.81 0.60 2.72
C GLU A 98 -10.67 0.03 3.57
N GLU A 99 -9.91 -0.93 3.03
CA GLU A 99 -8.67 -1.42 3.63
C GLU A 99 -7.56 -0.36 3.64
N PHE A 100 -7.42 0.42 2.57
CA PHE A 100 -6.47 1.54 2.49
C PHE A 100 -6.89 2.71 3.41
N LYS A 101 -8.18 3.02 3.52
CA LYS A 101 -8.72 3.98 4.50
C LYS A 101 -8.47 3.50 5.91
N ALA A 102 -8.75 2.24 6.22
CA ALA A 102 -8.48 1.65 7.52
C ALA A 102 -6.99 1.75 7.87
N MET A 103 -6.10 1.41 6.92
CA MET A 103 -4.65 1.56 7.10
C MET A 103 -4.24 3.04 7.33
N LEU A 104 -4.82 3.99 6.60
CA LEU A 104 -4.56 5.41 6.78
C LEU A 104 -5.10 5.93 8.12
N ASN A 105 -6.26 5.46 8.55
CA ASN A 105 -6.84 5.76 9.86
C ASN A 105 -5.98 5.19 11.01
N ASP A 106 -5.46 3.97 10.88
CA ASP A 106 -4.49 3.41 11.82
C ASP A 106 -3.22 4.26 11.91
N ARG A 107 -2.74 4.77 10.77
CA ARG A 107 -1.60 5.70 10.74
C ARG A 107 -1.96 7.03 11.40
N LEU A 108 -3.16 7.57 11.18
CA LEU A 108 -3.64 8.78 11.85
C LEU A 108 -3.68 8.62 13.36
N ILE A 109 -4.21 7.50 13.87
CA ILE A 109 -4.23 7.19 15.30
C ILE A 109 -2.81 7.18 15.86
N LYS A 110 -1.88 6.49 15.18
CA LYS A 110 -0.46 6.45 15.58
C LYS A 110 0.19 7.82 15.58
N TYR A 111 -0.04 8.66 14.57
CA TYR A 111 0.56 9.99 14.49
C TYR A 111 -0.06 10.97 15.49
N ARG A 112 -1.36 10.90 15.76
CA ARG A 112 -2.02 11.67 16.82
C ARG A 112 -1.46 11.31 18.20
N TYR A 113 -1.26 10.01 18.46
CA TYR A 113 -0.62 9.56 19.69
C TYR A 113 0.82 10.07 19.82
N ARG A 114 1.61 10.01 18.75
CA ARG A 114 2.99 10.55 18.75
C ARG A 114 3.04 12.06 18.92
N LEU A 115 2.08 12.78 18.34
CA LEU A 115 1.92 14.22 18.52
C LEU A 115 1.67 14.56 19.99
N LEU A 116 0.79 13.81 20.66
CA LEU A 116 0.52 13.96 22.10
C LEU A 116 1.79 13.76 22.91
N ILE A 117 2.52 12.65 22.69
CA ILE A 117 3.79 12.40 23.38
C ILE A 117 4.77 13.56 23.19
N SER A 118 5.00 14.02 21.95
CA SER A 118 5.93 15.12 21.71
C SER A 118 5.50 16.43 22.37
N THR A 119 4.18 16.64 22.53
CA THR A 119 3.66 17.82 23.23
C THR A 119 3.91 17.71 24.73
N SER A 120 3.65 16.54 25.32
CA SER A 120 3.95 16.30 26.74
C SER A 120 5.46 16.34 27.03
N GLU A 121 6.32 15.84 26.13
CA GLU A 121 7.78 16.01 26.23
C GLU A 121 8.15 17.51 26.30
N MET A 122 7.55 18.34 25.44
CA MET A 122 7.81 19.79 25.44
C MET A 122 7.32 20.47 26.72
N GLU A 123 6.13 20.11 27.20
CA GLU A 123 5.55 20.65 28.45
C GLU A 123 6.44 20.32 29.64
N GLU A 124 6.92 19.08 29.74
CA GLU A 124 7.83 18.64 30.80
C GLU A 124 9.15 19.41 30.75
N TYR A 125 9.77 19.52 29.57
CA TYR A 125 11.00 20.30 29.42
C TYR A 125 10.79 21.77 29.79
N GLN A 126 9.66 22.35 29.39
CA GLN A 126 9.34 23.74 29.71
C GLN A 126 9.15 23.93 31.22
N SER A 127 8.47 23.02 31.93
CA SER A 127 8.32 23.08 33.38
C SER A 127 9.69 23.04 34.07
N TYR A 128 10.53 22.08 33.71
CA TYR A 128 11.88 21.96 34.28
C TYR A 128 12.78 23.16 33.96
N MET A 129 12.66 23.77 32.79
CA MET A 129 13.41 25.00 32.45
C MET A 129 12.97 26.20 33.31
N VAL A 130 11.69 26.26 33.70
CA VAL A 130 11.17 27.31 34.60
C VAL A 130 11.59 27.06 36.04
N GLU A 131 11.53 25.82 36.51
CA GLU A 131 11.90 25.42 37.87
C GLU A 131 13.43 25.47 38.09
N HIS A 132 14.20 25.16 37.05
CA HIS A 132 15.66 25.06 37.09
C HIS A 132 16.32 25.83 35.93
N PRO A 133 16.41 27.17 36.03
CA PRO A 133 17.02 28.01 35.00
C PRO A 133 18.47 27.59 34.66
N GLU A 134 19.21 27.03 35.62
CA GLU A 134 20.59 26.57 35.46
C GLU A 134 20.80 25.49 34.40
N ILE A 135 19.80 24.62 34.16
CA ILE A 135 19.85 23.54 33.15
C ILE A 135 19.14 23.93 31.84
N THR A 136 18.63 25.15 31.74
CA THR A 136 17.85 25.61 30.58
C THR A 136 18.61 25.45 29.26
N ALA A 137 19.91 25.75 29.24
CA ALA A 137 20.74 25.60 28.04
C ALA A 137 20.82 24.14 27.57
N LEU A 138 20.87 23.18 28.50
CA LEU A 138 20.92 21.76 28.20
C LEU A 138 19.57 21.26 27.65
N LEU A 139 18.47 21.61 28.33
CA LEU A 139 17.12 21.18 27.98
C LEU A 139 16.58 21.81 26.70
N LYS A 140 17.06 23.02 26.33
CA LYS A 140 16.63 23.70 25.11
C LYS A 140 16.80 22.85 23.85
N SER A 141 17.92 22.12 23.76
CA SER A 141 18.16 21.19 22.64
C SER A 141 17.13 20.05 22.57
N LYS A 142 16.67 19.54 23.73
CA LYS A 142 15.66 18.47 23.83
C LYS A 142 14.27 19.00 23.51
N PHE A 143 13.97 20.20 24.01
CA PHE A 143 12.74 20.92 23.69
C PHE A 143 12.61 21.18 22.19
N ASP A 144 13.67 21.71 21.56
CA ASP A 144 13.67 22.01 20.12
C ASP A 144 13.48 20.72 19.29
N LEU A 145 14.10 19.62 19.68
CA LEU A 145 13.89 18.32 19.03
C LEU A 145 12.45 17.81 19.21
N ALA A 146 11.87 17.92 20.41
CA ALA A 146 10.48 17.54 20.66
C ALA A 146 9.50 18.41 19.84
N LYS A 147 9.80 19.71 19.71
CA LYS A 147 9.07 20.65 18.86
C LYS A 147 9.15 20.29 17.38
N GLU A 148 10.31 19.91 16.88
CA GLU A 148 10.47 19.43 15.51
C GLU A 148 9.65 18.16 15.25
N LYS A 149 9.71 17.17 16.17
CA LYS A 149 8.87 15.97 16.11
C LYS A 149 7.38 16.33 16.04
N LYS A 150 6.92 17.25 16.87
CA LYS A 150 5.53 17.74 16.89
C LYS A 150 5.10 18.24 15.50
N TYR A 151 5.87 19.13 14.90
CA TYR A 151 5.57 19.64 13.55
C TYR A 151 5.64 18.56 12.47
N SER A 152 6.60 17.62 12.58
CA SER A 152 6.70 16.48 11.66
C SER A 152 5.42 15.62 11.71
N TYR A 153 4.90 15.33 12.91
CA TYR A 153 3.67 14.56 13.05
C TYR A 153 2.44 15.34 12.56
N LEU A 154 2.36 16.65 12.78
CA LEU A 154 1.31 17.49 12.19
C LEU A 154 1.34 17.45 10.66
N GLY A 155 2.51 17.57 10.05
CA GLY A 155 2.67 17.48 8.59
C GLY A 155 2.23 16.12 8.04
N ARG A 156 2.57 15.03 8.75
CA ARG A 156 2.14 13.67 8.38
C ARG A 156 0.63 13.47 8.54
N ILE A 157 0.03 14.03 9.58
CA ILE A 157 -1.43 14.02 9.79
C ILE A 157 -2.12 14.76 8.64
N ALA A 158 -1.68 15.98 8.33
CA ALA A 158 -2.23 16.79 7.24
C ALA A 158 -2.09 16.08 5.88
N ALA A 159 -0.94 15.43 5.64
CA ALA A 159 -0.74 14.65 4.43
C ALA A 159 -1.75 13.48 4.31
N ILE A 160 -1.96 12.72 5.40
CA ILE A 160 -2.94 11.61 5.38
C ILE A 160 -4.37 12.14 5.24
N GLN A 161 -4.72 13.22 5.92
CA GLN A 161 -6.03 13.87 5.81
C GLN A 161 -6.31 14.34 4.37
N ASN A 162 -5.31 14.95 3.71
CA ASN A 162 -5.41 15.31 2.31
C ASN A 162 -5.59 14.09 1.40
N ILE A 163 -4.90 12.97 1.67
CA ILE A 163 -5.06 11.71 0.94
C ILE A 163 -6.47 11.12 1.13
N LEU A 164 -7.04 11.24 2.33
CA LEU A 164 -8.39 10.77 2.64
C LEU A 164 -9.49 11.71 2.13
N GLY A 165 -9.14 12.91 1.65
CA GLY A 165 -10.12 13.95 1.30
C GLY A 165 -10.77 14.62 2.52
N GLU A 166 -10.25 14.36 3.71
CA GLU A 166 -10.67 14.96 4.99
C GLU A 166 -9.91 16.27 5.20
N CYS A 167 -10.06 17.22 4.29
CA CYS A 167 -9.45 18.54 4.46
C CYS A 167 -10.12 19.25 5.65
N HIS A 168 -9.52 19.15 6.84
CA HIS A 168 -9.82 20.09 7.91
C HIS A 168 -9.03 21.36 7.63
N ASP A 169 -9.69 22.32 6.97
CA ASP A 169 -9.25 23.71 6.96
C ASP A 169 -9.09 24.16 8.42
N THR A 170 -7.86 24.20 8.91
CA THR A 170 -7.52 24.80 10.22
C THR A 170 -7.55 26.33 10.17
N ARG A 171 -8.34 26.89 9.24
CA ARG A 171 -8.63 28.33 9.09
C ARG A 171 -10.11 28.67 9.35
N LYS A 172 -10.81 27.87 10.16
CA LYS A 172 -12.03 28.33 10.84
C LYS A 172 -11.83 28.24 12.35
N GLY A 173 -11.14 29.26 12.84
CA GLY A 173 -11.00 29.57 14.25
C GLY A 173 -10.97 31.07 14.46
N ASP A 174 -11.83 31.81 13.75
CA ASP A 174 -12.14 33.20 14.09
C ASP A 174 -13.63 33.29 14.46
N ASN A 175 -13.84 33.86 15.66
CA ASN A 175 -15.00 34.64 16.07
C ASN A 175 -16.33 33.93 16.35
N ALA A 176 -16.46 33.46 17.59
CA ALA A 176 -17.62 33.67 18.48
C ALA A 176 -17.15 33.17 19.86
N VAL A 177 -17.00 34.01 20.89
CA VAL A 177 -18.13 34.56 21.66
C VAL A 177 -17.80 36.00 22.07
N GLY A 178 -18.59 36.94 21.56
CA GLY A 178 -18.93 38.12 22.34
C GLY A 178 -20.10 37.75 23.24
N TYR A 179 -19.92 37.95 24.54
CA TYR A 179 -20.75 38.71 25.47
C TYR A 179 -19.97 38.81 26.78
#